data_AF-A0A7V6R4Z6-F1
#
_entry.id   AF-A0A7V6R4Z6-F1
#
_cell.length_a   1.000
_cell.length_b   1.000
_cell.length_c   1.000
_cell.angle_alpha   90.00
_cell.angle_beta   90.00
_cell.angle_gamma   90.00
#
_symmetry.space_group_name_H-M   'P 1'
#
loop_
_entity.id
_entity.type
_entity.pdbx_description
1 polymer ?
#
loop_
_entity_poly.entity_id
_entity_poly.type
_entity_poly.pdbx_seq_one_letter_code
_entity_poly.pdbx_strand_id
1 'polypeptide(L)'
;AKGSTLKATIPEGTELRSPVKIEAGVATVDLTKEFKENHPGGKAAERMTIYSIVNSLTELKEIQKVQFLIEGKPEKELKGNFKFDAPFPRTTSLISNEPAIPAPASTDELDDESMETSGETGIGESWQETFSEDEEEILE
;
A
#
# COMPACT_ATOMS: atom_id res chain seq x y z
N ALA A 1 -30.36 6.93 11.73
CA ALA A 1 -29.11 6.50 12.36
C ALA A 1 -28.43 7.72 13.01
N LYS A 2 -28.34 7.75 14.34
CA LYS A 2 -27.56 8.71 15.14
C LYS A 2 -26.74 7.85 16.09
N GLY A 3 -25.43 7.73 15.84
CA GLY A 3 -24.55 6.82 16.59
C GLY A 3 -23.21 6.47 15.94
N SER A 4 -22.85 7.05 14.79
CA SER A 4 -21.52 6.84 14.19
C SER A 4 -20.51 7.83 14.78
N THR A 5 -19.49 7.34 15.48
CA THR A 5 -18.29 8.09 15.92
C THR A 5 -17.30 8.35 14.77
N LEU A 6 -17.70 8.08 13.53
CA LEU A 6 -16.90 8.24 12.34
C LEU A 6 -16.82 9.72 11.95
N LYS A 7 -15.61 10.16 11.60
CA LYS A 7 -15.34 11.51 11.10
C LYS A 7 -15.09 11.46 9.60
N ALA A 8 -15.50 12.52 8.90
CA ALA A 8 -15.14 12.69 7.50
C ALA A 8 -13.61 12.70 7.35
N THR A 9 -13.11 11.95 6.38
CA THR A 9 -11.67 11.90 6.08
C THR A 9 -11.28 12.96 5.05
N ILE A 10 -12.22 13.44 4.25
CA ILE A 10 -11.99 14.46 3.23
C ILE A 10 -12.18 15.86 3.85
N PRO A 11 -11.25 16.81 3.66
CA PRO A 11 -11.38 18.18 4.16
C PRO A 11 -12.60 18.91 3.59
N GLU A 12 -13.19 19.79 4.39
CA GLU A 12 -14.32 20.61 3.97
C GLU A 12 -13.96 21.51 2.79
N GLY A 13 -14.90 21.68 1.85
CA GLY A 13 -14.69 22.47 0.63
C GLY A 13 -13.92 21.75 -0.48
N THR A 14 -13.54 20.48 -0.29
CA THR A 14 -12.96 19.68 -1.38
C THR A 14 -14.02 19.39 -2.44
N GLU A 15 -13.75 19.77 -3.69
CA GLU A 15 -14.59 19.44 -4.84
C GLU A 15 -13.80 18.68 -5.91
N LEU A 16 -14.51 17.90 -6.73
CA LEU A 16 -13.96 17.22 -7.89
C LEU A 16 -14.03 18.17 -9.09
N ARG A 17 -12.87 18.52 -9.66
CA ARG A 17 -12.76 19.48 -10.77
C ARG A 17 -13.09 18.88 -12.13
N SER A 18 -12.85 17.59 -12.31
CA SER A 18 -13.09 16.91 -13.58
C SER A 18 -13.50 15.44 -13.35
N PRO A 19 -14.19 14.82 -14.33
CA PRO A 19 -14.53 13.41 -14.25
C PRO A 19 -13.29 12.54 -14.03
N VAL A 20 -13.39 11.55 -13.16
CA VAL A 20 -12.31 10.60 -12.89
C VAL A 20 -11.98 9.84 -14.18
N LYS A 21 -10.71 9.87 -14.59
CA LYS A 21 -10.22 9.15 -15.77
C LYS A 21 -9.54 7.87 -15.33
N ILE A 22 -9.83 6.76 -16.00
CA ILE A 22 -9.23 5.46 -15.69
C ILE A 22 -8.44 5.02 -16.91
N GLU A 23 -7.12 4.90 -16.77
CA GLU A 23 -6.22 4.46 -17.83
C GLU A 23 -5.25 3.42 -17.27
N ALA A 24 -5.13 2.27 -17.94
CA ALA A 24 -4.22 1.18 -17.57
C ALA A 24 -4.27 0.78 -16.08
N GLY A 25 -5.45 0.82 -15.46
CA GLY A 25 -5.65 0.49 -14.04
C GLY A 25 -5.31 1.61 -13.05
N VAL A 26 -5.08 2.83 -13.53
CA VAL A 26 -4.83 4.02 -12.70
C VAL A 26 -6.01 5.00 -12.83
N ALA A 27 -6.66 5.28 -11.72
CA ALA A 27 -7.70 6.31 -11.64
C ALA A 27 -7.06 7.67 -11.32
N THR A 28 -7.24 8.65 -12.19
CA THR A 28 -6.78 10.02 -12.00
C THR A 28 -7.91 10.86 -11.42
N VAL A 29 -7.70 11.40 -10.22
CA VAL A 29 -8.67 12.19 -9.46
C VAL A 29 -8.14 13.62 -9.33
N ASP A 30 -8.85 14.58 -9.93
CA ASP A 30 -8.50 15.99 -9.90
C ASP A 30 -9.36 16.76 -8.90
N LEU A 31 -8.74 17.24 -7.85
CA LEU A 31 -9.38 17.90 -6.71
C LEU A 31 -9.06 19.40 -6.68
N THR A 32 -9.90 20.15 -5.99
CA THR A 32 -9.64 21.56 -5.70
C THR A 32 -8.54 21.74 -4.65
N LYS A 33 -8.00 22.96 -4.54
CA LYS A 33 -6.91 23.29 -3.62
C LYS A 33 -7.28 23.14 -2.14
N GLU A 34 -8.57 23.24 -1.81
CA GLU A 34 -9.13 23.08 -0.47
C GLU A 34 -8.78 21.71 0.11
N PHE A 35 -8.64 20.68 -0.72
CA PHE A 35 -8.17 19.36 -0.32
C PHE A 35 -6.81 19.41 0.40
N LYS A 36 -5.94 20.33 -0.01
CA LYS A 36 -4.62 20.54 0.59
C LYS A 36 -4.65 21.66 1.63
N GLU A 37 -5.32 22.77 1.37
CA GLU A 37 -5.33 23.94 2.25
C GLU A 37 -6.04 23.63 3.58
N ASN A 38 -7.24 23.06 3.52
CA ASN A 38 -8.10 22.79 4.69
C ASN A 38 -7.75 21.47 5.41
N HIS A 39 -6.78 20.71 4.91
CA HIS A 39 -6.38 19.47 5.56
C HIS A 39 -5.73 19.76 6.91
N PRO A 40 -6.14 19.09 8.01
CA PRO A 40 -5.59 19.31 9.35
C PRO A 40 -4.09 18.91 9.49
N GLY A 41 -3.47 18.41 8.42
CA GLY A 41 -2.14 17.81 8.42
C GLY A 41 -2.01 16.59 9.35
N GLY A 42 -0.75 16.19 9.58
CA GLY A 42 -0.40 15.07 10.43
C GLY A 42 -0.42 13.73 9.70
N LYS A 43 0.61 12.92 9.95
CA LYS A 43 0.85 11.64 9.27
C LYS A 43 -0.34 10.66 9.33
N ALA A 44 -1.05 10.62 10.46
CA ALA A 44 -2.21 9.73 10.61
C ALA A 44 -3.43 10.21 9.82
N ALA A 45 -3.72 11.52 9.86
CA ALA A 45 -4.86 12.08 9.15
C ALA A 45 -4.63 12.03 7.63
N GLU A 46 -3.45 12.43 7.14
CA GLU A 46 -3.12 12.35 5.71
C GLU A 46 -3.25 10.92 5.18
N ARG A 47 -2.77 9.94 5.95
CA ARG A 47 -2.93 8.52 5.61
C ARG A 47 -4.41 8.15 5.50
N MET A 48 -5.23 8.51 6.49
CA MET A 48 -6.67 8.24 6.49
C MET A 48 -7.36 8.85 5.26
N THR A 49 -7.05 10.10 4.92
CA THR A 49 -7.63 10.81 3.78
C THR A 49 -7.24 10.21 2.43
N ILE A 50 -5.96 9.87 2.25
CA ILE A 50 -5.48 9.28 1.00
C ILE A 50 -6.09 7.89 0.82
N TYR A 51 -5.94 7.03 1.83
CA TYR A 51 -6.35 5.64 1.69
C TYR A 51 -7.86 5.42 1.78
N SER A 52 -8.64 6.36 2.34
CA SER A 52 -10.10 6.29 2.23
C SER A 52 -10.55 6.39 0.77
N ILE A 53 -9.96 7.30 0.00
CA ILE A 53 -10.26 7.48 -1.42
C ILE A 53 -9.67 6.32 -2.23
N VAL A 54 -8.40 5.99 -2.02
CA VAL A 54 -7.73 4.89 -2.74
C VAL A 54 -8.46 3.57 -2.55
N ASN A 55 -8.77 3.20 -1.30
CA ASN A 55 -9.39 1.92 -1.01
C ASN A 55 -10.84 1.87 -1.49
N SER A 56 -11.56 3.00 -1.56
CA SER A 56 -12.91 3.04 -2.14
C SER A 56 -12.88 2.89 -3.67
N LEU A 57 -11.99 3.61 -4.35
CA LEU A 57 -11.89 3.53 -5.81
C LEU A 57 -11.36 2.17 -6.28
N THR A 58 -10.43 1.58 -5.55
CA THR A 58 -9.85 0.26 -5.87
C THR A 58 -10.76 -0.92 -5.49
N GLU A 59 -11.99 -0.68 -4.99
CA GLU A 59 -13.01 -1.74 -4.93
C GLU A 59 -13.51 -2.11 -6.33
N LEU A 60 -13.43 -1.16 -7.27
CA LEU A 60 -13.69 -1.42 -8.68
C LEU A 60 -12.50 -2.22 -9.24
N LYS A 61 -12.78 -3.44 -9.73
CA LYS A 61 -11.75 -4.38 -10.21
C LYS A 61 -10.85 -3.82 -11.33
N GLU A 62 -11.34 -2.83 -12.06
CA GLU A 62 -10.59 -2.14 -13.11
C GLU A 62 -9.56 -1.14 -12.58
N ILE A 63 -9.65 -0.70 -11.32
CA ILE A 63 -8.77 0.30 -10.71
C ILE A 63 -7.83 -0.39 -9.70
N GLN A 64 -6.53 -0.30 -9.94
CA GLN A 64 -5.49 -0.84 -9.06
C GLN A 64 -4.76 0.26 -8.26
N LYS A 65 -4.67 1.47 -8.84
CA LYS A 65 -3.97 2.61 -8.24
C LYS A 65 -4.76 3.89 -8.45
N VAL A 66 -4.52 4.89 -7.60
CA VAL A 66 -5.12 6.21 -7.73
C VAL A 66 -4.03 7.27 -7.79
N GLN A 67 -4.03 8.07 -8.84
CA GLN A 67 -3.23 9.27 -8.97
C GLN A 67 -4.09 10.48 -8.58
N PHE A 68 -3.56 11.32 -7.70
CA PHE A 68 -4.22 12.57 -7.33
C PHE A 68 -3.59 13.74 -8.09
N LEU A 69 -4.44 14.70 -8.43
CA LEU A 69 -4.07 16.01 -8.96
C LEU A 69 -4.76 17.06 -8.09
N ILE A 70 -4.06 18.17 -7.84
CA ILE A 70 -4.62 19.35 -7.20
C ILE A 70 -4.56 20.48 -8.22
N GLU A 71 -5.73 21.04 -8.55
CA GLU A 71 -5.86 22.06 -9.59
C GLU A 71 -5.26 21.65 -10.94
N GLY A 72 -5.45 20.38 -11.32
CA GLY A 72 -4.94 19.80 -12.56
C GLY A 72 -3.44 19.52 -12.57
N LYS A 73 -2.74 19.64 -11.43
CA LYS A 73 -1.29 19.43 -11.34
C LYS A 73 -0.94 18.36 -10.30
N PRO A 74 0.08 17.53 -10.56
CA PRO A 74 0.63 16.65 -9.54
C PRO A 74 1.37 17.50 -8.50
N GLU A 75 1.05 17.28 -7.23
CA GLU A 75 1.71 17.92 -6.11
C GLU A 75 2.73 16.96 -5.49
N LYS A 76 3.89 17.46 -5.05
CA LYS A 76 4.93 16.61 -4.45
C LYS A 76 4.48 16.01 -3.12
N GLU A 77 3.79 16.80 -2.32
CA GLU A 77 3.41 16.46 -0.95
C GLU A 77 2.09 17.15 -0.59
N LEU A 78 1.28 16.51 0.26
CA LEU A 78 0.01 17.08 0.72
C LEU A 78 0.25 18.12 1.84
N LYS A 79 0.70 17.68 3.03
CA LYS A 79 1.15 18.54 4.15
C LYS A 79 2.56 18.16 4.64
N GLY A 80 3.35 17.49 3.80
CA GLY A 80 4.78 17.22 4.05
C GLY A 80 5.12 15.86 4.67
N ASN A 81 4.14 14.98 4.93
CA ASN A 81 4.44 13.64 5.48
C ASN A 81 4.42 12.52 4.43
N PHE A 82 3.84 12.76 3.25
CA PHE A 82 3.71 11.76 2.18
C PHE A 82 4.09 12.35 0.83
N LYS A 83 4.78 11.52 0.04
CA LYS A 83 4.95 11.74 -1.39
C LYS A 83 3.62 11.57 -2.08
N PHE A 84 3.20 12.58 -2.83
CA PHE A 84 1.90 12.71 -3.47
C PHE A 84 2.02 12.86 -5.00
N ASP A 85 3.25 12.74 -5.51
CA ASP A 85 3.62 12.83 -6.92
C ASP A 85 3.54 11.49 -7.68
N ALA A 86 3.20 10.40 -6.98
CA ALA A 86 3.09 9.07 -7.56
C ALA A 86 1.71 8.43 -7.29
N PRO A 87 1.27 7.48 -8.14
CA PRO A 87 0.01 6.76 -7.90
C PRO A 87 0.07 5.90 -6.65
N PHE A 88 -0.98 5.99 -5.83
CA PHE A 88 -1.11 5.20 -4.61
C PHE A 88 -1.76 3.85 -4.88
N PRO A 89 -1.10 2.73 -4.53
CA PRO A 89 -1.70 1.41 -4.62
C PRO A 89 -2.67 1.15 -3.47
N ARG A 90 -3.61 0.22 -3.69
CA ARG A 90 -4.47 -0.30 -2.62
C ARG A 90 -3.62 -0.85 -1.47
N THR A 91 -3.96 -0.48 -0.24
CA THR A 91 -3.31 -1.01 0.97
C THR A 91 -4.35 -1.69 1.84
N THR A 92 -4.30 -3.03 1.89
CA THR A 92 -5.23 -3.85 2.67
C THR A 92 -4.98 -3.75 4.18
N SER A 93 -3.74 -3.45 4.61
CA SER A 93 -3.40 -3.33 6.04
C SER A 93 -4.17 -2.24 6.81
N LEU A 94 -4.87 -1.32 6.13
CA LEU A 94 -5.71 -0.30 6.76
C LEU A 94 -7.20 -0.67 6.82
N ILE A 95 -7.61 -1.72 6.12
CA ILE A 95 -8.99 -2.19 6.03
C ILE A 95 -9.17 -3.62 6.53
N SER A 96 -8.07 -4.35 6.73
CA SER A 96 -8.06 -5.70 7.29
C SER A 96 -8.16 -5.65 8.82
N ASN A 97 -8.96 -6.54 9.39
CA ASN A 97 -9.09 -6.74 10.83
C ASN A 97 -7.95 -7.60 11.43
N GLU A 98 -6.83 -7.74 10.70
CA GLU A 98 -5.65 -8.51 11.09
C GLU A 98 -4.65 -7.54 11.76
N PRO A 99 -4.18 -7.82 12.99
CA PRO A 99 -3.19 -6.97 13.62
C PRO A 99 -1.92 -6.93 12.77
N ALA A 100 -1.41 -5.73 12.51
CA ALA A 100 -0.15 -5.53 11.82
C ALA A 100 0.95 -6.28 12.59
N ILE A 101 1.44 -7.38 12.02
CA ILE A 101 2.62 -8.08 12.51
C ILE A 101 3.75 -7.03 12.45
N PRO A 102 4.35 -6.63 13.60
CA PRO A 102 5.48 -5.73 13.56
C PRO A 102 6.59 -6.42 12.77
N ALA A 103 7.20 -5.68 11.83
CA ALA A 103 8.46 -6.08 11.20
C ALA A 103 9.42 -6.57 12.29
N PRO A 104 10.19 -7.65 12.07
CA PRO A 104 11.00 -8.27 13.12
C PRO A 104 11.84 -7.19 13.79
N ALA A 105 11.58 -7.00 15.08
CA ALA A 105 12.34 -6.11 15.93
C ALA A 105 13.81 -6.52 15.88
N SER A 106 14.65 -5.52 15.71
CA SER A 106 16.10 -5.64 15.84
C SER A 106 16.48 -6.15 17.22
N THR A 107 17.04 -7.35 17.26
CA THR A 107 18.05 -7.89 18.20
C THR A 107 18.83 -8.86 17.30
N ASP A 108 20.14 -8.78 17.15
CA ASP A 108 21.17 -9.09 18.15
C ASP A 108 22.38 -8.16 17.93
N GLU A 109 22.77 -7.39 18.94
CA GLU A 109 23.94 -7.64 19.81
C GLU A 109 25.31 -7.68 19.09
N LEU A 110 26.16 -6.73 19.47
CA LEU A 110 27.58 -6.63 19.12
C LEU A 110 28.40 -7.59 19.98
N ASP A 111 29.28 -8.36 19.33
CA ASP A 111 30.70 -8.62 19.63
C ASP A 111 31.06 -10.07 19.26
N ASP A 112 31.97 -10.27 18.31
CA ASP A 112 33.37 -10.57 18.63
C ASP A 112 34.14 -10.94 17.35
N GLU A 113 35.39 -10.51 17.30
CA GLU A 113 36.30 -10.57 16.18
C GLU A 113 36.97 -11.95 16.05
N SER A 114 37.29 -12.32 14.81
CA SER A 114 38.45 -13.13 14.40
C SER A 114 38.31 -14.63 14.09
N MET A 115 38.94 -14.93 12.95
CA MET A 115 39.62 -16.16 12.51
C MET A 115 38.84 -17.23 11.73
N GLU A 116 39.24 -17.29 10.45
CA GLU A 116 39.15 -18.39 9.51
C GLU A 116 39.61 -19.72 10.13
N THR A 117 38.97 -20.85 9.80
CA THR A 117 39.64 -22.03 9.20
C THR A 117 38.61 -23.00 8.61
N SER A 118 39.05 -23.62 7.52
CA SER A 118 38.54 -24.81 6.82
C SER A 118 38.16 -25.99 7.72
N GLY A 119 37.14 -26.77 7.33
CA GLY A 119 36.93 -28.12 7.86
C GLY A 119 35.64 -28.78 7.41
N GLU A 120 35.79 -29.85 6.63
CA GLU A 120 34.76 -30.71 6.02
C GLU A 120 34.16 -31.73 7.01
N THR A 121 33.08 -32.40 6.54
CA THR A 121 32.42 -33.61 7.08
C THR A 121 31.42 -33.38 8.21
N GLY A 122 30.23 -33.97 8.25
CA GLY A 122 29.55 -34.93 7.39
C GLY A 122 28.31 -35.45 8.15
N ILE A 123 27.32 -35.95 7.38
CA ILE A 123 26.24 -36.89 7.73
C ILE A 123 25.25 -36.48 8.86
N GLY A 124 23.93 -36.58 8.71
CA GLY A 124 23.17 -37.13 7.60
C GLY A 124 21.66 -37.04 7.81
N GLU A 125 20.98 -37.59 6.80
CA GLU A 125 19.67 -38.23 6.84
C GLU A 125 18.47 -37.24 6.94
N SER A 126 17.66 -37.05 5.88
CA SER A 126 16.66 -38.01 5.36
C SER A 126 15.24 -37.46 5.69
N TRP A 127 14.21 -37.36 4.85
CA TRP A 127 13.82 -37.91 3.55
C TRP A 127 13.09 -36.83 2.71
N GLN A 128 13.13 -37.04 1.39
CA GLN A 128 12.33 -36.40 0.36
C GLN A 128 10.92 -36.99 0.34
N GLU A 129 9.90 -36.20 -0.04
CA GLU A 129 8.84 -36.68 -0.92
C GLU A 129 8.51 -35.59 -1.96
N THR A 130 9.04 -35.81 -3.16
CA THR A 130 8.54 -35.32 -4.45
C THR A 130 7.65 -36.41 -5.03
N PHE A 131 6.48 -36.09 -5.56
CA PHE A 131 5.74 -36.84 -6.60
C PHE A 131 4.44 -36.04 -6.87
N SER A 132 3.98 -35.71 -8.07
CA SER A 132 4.51 -35.77 -9.42
C SER A 132 3.54 -34.96 -10.29
N GLU A 133 4.07 -34.20 -11.23
CA GLU A 133 3.34 -33.74 -12.41
C GLU A 133 3.16 -34.96 -13.32
N ASP A 134 1.91 -35.28 -13.67
CA ASP A 134 1.62 -36.18 -14.78
C ASP A 134 1.30 -35.34 -16.01
N GLU A 135 2.08 -35.61 -17.05
CA GLU A 135 2.16 -34.96 -18.35
C GLU A 135 0.90 -35.13 -19.21
N GLU A 136 0.80 -34.23 -20.19
CA GLU A 136 -0.03 -34.35 -21.39
C GLU A 136 0.23 -35.66 -22.16
N GLU A 137 -0.82 -36.26 -22.73
CA GLU A 137 -0.72 -36.85 -24.07
C GLU A 137 -2.04 -36.69 -24.84
N ILE A 138 -1.87 -36.45 -26.14
CA ILE A 138 -2.81 -35.98 -27.15
C ILE A 138 -3.12 -37.16 -28.10
N LEU A 139 -4.27 -37.11 -28.79
CA LEU A 139 -4.71 -37.87 -30.00
C LEU A 139 -5.40 -39.23 -29.69
N GLU A 140 -6.51 -39.65 -30.31
CA GLU A 140 -7.23 -39.28 -31.56
C GLU A 140 -8.74 -39.14 -31.32
#